data_AF-A0A831KEE0-F1
#
_entry.id   AF-A0A831KEE0-F1
#
_cell.length_a   1.000
_cell.length_b   1.000
_cell.length_c   1.000
_cell.angle_alpha   90.00
_cell.angle_beta   90.00
_cell.angle_gamma   90.00
#
_symmetry.space_group_name_H-M   'P 1'
#
loop_
_entity.id
_entity.type
_entity.pdbx_description
1 polymer ?
#
loop_
_entity_poly.entity_id
_entity_poly.type
_entity_poly.pdbx_seq_one_letter_code
_entity_poly.pdbx_strand_id
1 'polypeptide(L)' 'MGILCKETHDNIIRFAPPLVITRQEVDWALERVESVLGKAKEN' A
#
# COMPACT_ATOMS: atom_id res chain seq x y z
N MET A 1 2.92 2.18 -13.04
CA MET A 1 2.59 3.13 -11.96
C MET A 1 2.61 2.38 -10.64
N GLY A 2 3.11 3.00 -9.57
CA GLY A 2 3.34 2.35 -8.28
C GLY A 2 3.14 3.34 -7.13
N ILE A 3 3.27 2.87 -5.89
CA ILE A 3 3.03 3.66 -4.68
C ILE A 3 4.38 4.02 -4.05
N LEU A 4 4.57 5.30 -3.70
CA LEU A 4 5.75 5.77 -2.98
C LEU A 4 5.62 5.44 -1.49
N CYS A 5 6.65 4.79 -0.94
CA CYS A 5 6.65 4.29 0.42
C CYS A 5 8.01 4.53 1.09
N LYS A 6 8.03 4.61 2.42
CA LYS A 6 9.26 4.61 3.21
C LYS A 6 9.20 3.53 4.29
N GLU A 7 10.23 2.71 4.37
CA GLU A 7 10.42 1.73 5.44
C GLU A 7 10.84 2.40 6.76
N THR A 8 10.39 1.81 7.86
CA THR A 8 10.79 2.17 9.24
C THR A 8 10.87 0.95 10.11
N HIS A 9 11.81 0.97 11.08
CA HIS A 9 11.96 -0.07 12.10
C HIS A 9 11.85 -1.50 11.50
N ASP A 10 12.63 -1.74 10.45
CA ASP A 10 12.82 -2.96 9.66
C ASP A 10 11.58 -3.58 8.97
N ASN A 11 10.43 -3.63 9.64
CA ASN A 11 9.26 -4.39 9.20
C ASN A 11 8.01 -3.52 8.97
N ILE A 12 8.14 -2.19 9.00
CA ILE A 12 7.00 -1.27 8.84
C ILE A 12 7.15 -0.47 7.54
N ILE A 13 6.20 -0.63 6.62
CA ILE A 13 6.09 0.16 5.40
C ILE A 13 5.07 1.29 5.61
N ARG A 14 5.51 2.54 5.49
CA ARG A 14 4.63 3.72 5.58
C ARG A 14 4.28 4.24 4.20
N PHE A 15 2.98 4.40 3.96
CA PHE A 15 2.42 5.05 2.78
C PHE A 15 2.07 6.50 3.13
N ALA A 16 2.63 7.46 2.39
CA ALA A 16 2.41 8.89 2.63
C ALA A 16 1.72 9.55 1.42
N PRO A 17 0.42 9.29 1.21
CA PRO A 17 -0.32 9.93 0.13
C PRO A 17 -0.52 11.43 0.42
N PRO A 18 -0.73 12.25 -0.62
CA PRO A 18 -1.08 13.66 -0.44
C PRO A 18 -2.50 13.80 0.11
N LEU A 19 -2.79 14.92 0.79
CA LEU A 19 -4.10 15.19 1.40
C LEU A 19 -5.26 15.33 0.38
N VAL A 20 -4.93 15.48 -0.90
CA VAL A 20 -5.88 15.62 -2.01
C VAL A 20 -6.26 14.27 -2.64
N ILE A 21 -5.76 13.15 -2.10
CA ILE A 21 -6.04 11.82 -2.64
C ILE A 21 -7.54 11.51 -2.66
N THR A 22 -7.99 10.91 -3.75
CA THR A 22 -9.37 10.50 -3.96
C THR A 22 -9.63 9.08 -3.48
N ARG A 23 -10.90 8.74 -3.24
CA ARG A 23 -11.26 7.39 -2.81
C ARG A 23 -10.89 6.32 -3.86
N GLN A 24 -11.04 6.64 -5.13
CA GLN A 24 -10.69 5.74 -6.24
C GLN A 24 -9.20 5.42 -6.28
N GLU A 25 -8.34 6.41 -6.00
CA GLU A 25 -6.89 6.19 -5.90
C GLU A 25 -6.52 5.32 -4.69
N VAL A 26 -7.22 5.46 -3.58
CA VAL A 26 -7.06 4.59 -2.40
C VAL A 26 -7.49 3.16 -2.73
N ASP A 27 -8.67 2.98 -3.33
CA ASP A 27 -9.19 1.65 -3.69
C ASP A 27 -8.23 0.94 -4.65
N TRP A 28 -7.72 1.65 -5.68
CA TRP A 28 -6.69 1.14 -6.59
C TRP A 28 -5.38 0.74 -5.87
N ALA A 29 -4.95 1.55 -4.91
CA ALA A 29 -3.73 1.28 -4.15
C ALA A 29 -3.89 0.02 -3.26
N LEU A 30 -5.06 -0.14 -2.63
CA LEU A 30 -5.36 -1.28 -1.76
C LEU A 30 -5.41 -2.60 -2.53
N GLU A 31 -6.04 -2.65 -3.71
CA GLU A 31 -6.05 -3.85 -4.57
C GLU A 31 -4.63 -4.36 -4.86
N ARG A 32 -3.70 -3.43 -5.10
CA ARG A 32 -2.30 -3.76 -5.38
C ARG A 32 -1.58 -4.32 -4.16
N VAL A 33 -1.81 -3.71 -2.99
CA VAL A 33 -1.25 -4.14 -1.71
C VAL A 33 -1.78 -5.53 -1.33
N GLU A 34 -3.08 -5.76 -1.50
CA GLU A 34 -3.71 -7.06 -1.24
C GLU A 34 -3.17 -8.14 -2.18
N SER A 35 -2.95 -7.85 -3.46
CA SER A 35 -2.36 -8.81 -4.39
C SER A 35 -0.98 -9.35 -3.96
N VAL A 36 -0.22 -8.56 -3.20
CA VAL A 36 1.12 -8.90 -2.71
C VAL A 36 1.06 -9.50 -1.31
N LEU A 37 0.34 -8.86 -0.38
CA LEU A 37 0.28 -9.28 1.03
C LEU A 37 -0.80 -10.34 1.30
N GLY A 38 -1.90 -10.32 0.57
CA GLY A 38 -2.98 -11.31 0.69
C GLY A 38 -2.52 -12.72 0.28
N LYS A 39 -1.62 -12.82 -0.71
CA LYS A 39 -0.94 -14.08 -1.06
C LYS A 39 -0.07 -14.63 0.07
N ALA A 40 0.41 -13.77 0.97
CA ALA A 40 1.22 -14.21 2.12
C ALA A 40 0.37 -14.83 3.25
N LYS A 41 -0.96 -14.72 3.20
CA LYS A 41 -1.88 -15.33 4.17
C LYS A 41 -2.34 -16.76 3.82
N GLU A 42 -1.82 -17.37 2.77
CA GLU A 42 -2.02 -18.79 2.49
C GLU A 42 -0.82 -19.60 3.00
N ASN A 43 -0.71 -19.74 4.32
CA ASN A 43 0.11 -20.73 5.05
C ASN A 43 -0.55 -21.03 6.40
#